data_AF-D8R7M9-F1
#
_entry.id   AF-D8R7M9-F1
#
_cell.length_a   1.000
_cell.length_b   1.000
_cell.length_c   1.000
_cell.angle_alpha   90.00
_cell.angle_beta   90.00
_cell.angle_gamma   90.00
#
_symmetry.space_group_name_H-M   'P 1'
#
loop_
_entity.id
_entity.type
_entity.pdbx_description
1 polymer ?
#
loop_
_entity_poly.entity_id
_entity_poly.type
_entity_poly.pdbx_seq_one_letter_code
_entity_poly.pdbx_strand_id
1 'polypeptide(L)'
;MERLPRTKLMRWCWIQARSISSWTSFNSEFKSLPLQQAVASAHEPVELPSSDICFDNLVVNRSGRLKVKPVADANVLKFGAETTDHMLQISWNEQQGWLSPEINPLQHLKLHPCAQVLHYATECFEGMKAYKDKDGRIRLFRPLMHMNRLLKSAQRLALPEFDKMELLDCIKELVRLERDWIPSKEGFSLYIRPAMIATQACLGIQAPREGMLFVVLSPVGPYFPTGLKPVKLFVDRRNVRAYPGGVGDRKLGGNYAQTVLPQLEAAKRGCSQVLYVLEGTERIGEAGSMNIFFLLRDGTKSGAMELVTPALDGTILPGVTRDTVLKLASNIPGLKVSERPLNFPEIEAAVARGDLLEAFGTGTACMIQPVEGMLKENGQLISVPFNLEAANQWISRHDCKTREIPFNLCGYLTRTISDIHYGHVSSEWSVVVN
;
A
#
# COMPACT_ATOMS: atom_id res chain seq x y z
N MET A 1 -15.81 0.83 -56.16
CA MET A 1 -14.44 1.40 -56.16
C MET A 1 -13.73 0.85 -54.94
N GLU A 2 -13.41 -0.44 -54.98
CA GLU A 2 -12.11 -1.00 -55.40
C GLU A 2 -11.10 -1.03 -54.25
N ARG A 3 -10.84 -2.27 -53.79
CA ARG A 3 -9.80 -2.66 -52.84
C ARG A 3 -8.50 -2.94 -53.60
N LEU A 4 -7.36 -2.66 -52.94
CA LEU A 4 -6.04 -3.37 -52.90
C LEU A 4 -4.86 -2.36 -52.89
N PRO A 5 -3.63 -2.72 -52.43
CA PRO A 5 -3.23 -3.76 -51.47
C PRO A 5 -2.21 -3.30 -50.40
N ARG A 6 -2.14 -4.09 -49.32
CA ARG A 6 -1.01 -4.14 -48.36
C ARG A 6 0.28 -4.51 -49.09
N THR A 7 1.31 -3.68 -49.04
CA THR A 7 2.74 -4.02 -48.96
C THR A 7 3.58 -2.76 -49.15
N LYS A 8 4.12 -2.21 -48.06
CA LYS A 8 5.35 -1.37 -47.99
C LYS A 8 5.43 -0.71 -46.61
N LEU A 9 5.73 -1.50 -45.57
CA LEU A 9 6.26 -0.97 -44.31
C LEU A 9 7.11 -2.05 -43.61
N MET A 10 8.04 -2.63 -44.36
CA MET A 10 9.19 -3.37 -43.85
C MET A 10 10.37 -3.08 -44.76
N ARG A 11 11.04 -1.94 -44.54
CA ARG A 11 12.34 -1.65 -45.14
C ARG A 11 13.08 -0.52 -44.42
N TRP A 12 13.21 -0.62 -43.09
CA TRP A 12 14.09 0.27 -42.32
C TRP A 12 14.75 -0.40 -41.10
N CYS A 13 14.97 -1.71 -41.14
CA CYS A 13 15.75 -2.44 -40.13
C CYS A 13 16.61 -3.55 -40.76
N TRP A 14 17.33 -3.27 -41.84
CA TRP A 14 18.38 -4.17 -42.37
C TRP A 14 19.44 -3.31 -43.04
N ILE A 15 20.35 -2.73 -42.23
CA ILE A 15 21.76 -2.35 -42.52
C ILE A 15 22.32 -1.88 -41.17
N GLN A 16 22.81 -2.82 -40.36
CA GLN A 16 23.92 -2.65 -39.38
C GLN A 16 24.21 -3.98 -38.65
N ALA A 17 24.29 -5.06 -39.42
CA ALA A 17 24.81 -6.34 -38.94
C ALA A 17 25.83 -6.83 -39.97
N ARG A 18 27.03 -6.24 -39.95
CA ARG A 18 28.27 -6.73 -40.58
C ARG A 18 29.41 -5.74 -40.33
N SER A 19 29.99 -5.82 -39.14
CA SER A 19 31.32 -5.32 -38.79
C SER A 19 31.55 -5.74 -37.33
N ILE A 20 32.77 -6.15 -36.99
CA ILE A 20 33.19 -6.75 -35.70
C ILE A 20 33.12 -8.30 -35.71
N SER A 21 34.01 -8.88 -36.50
CA SER A 21 34.60 -10.18 -36.24
C SER A 21 36.03 -10.17 -36.79
N SER A 22 37.01 -9.74 -35.98
CA SER A 22 38.44 -10.11 -36.10
C SER A 22 39.34 -9.19 -35.26
N TRP A 23 39.41 -9.36 -33.94
CA TRP A 23 40.58 -8.90 -33.16
C TRP A 23 40.81 -9.87 -32.00
N THR A 24 41.39 -11.01 -32.34
CA THR A 24 42.10 -11.89 -31.40
C THR A 24 43.53 -12.02 -31.91
N SER A 25 44.48 -12.05 -30.97
CA SER A 25 45.93 -12.26 -31.09
C SER A 25 46.80 -10.99 -31.16
N PHE A 26 47.96 -11.11 -30.50
CA PHE A 26 49.01 -10.13 -30.20
C PHE A 26 48.87 -9.37 -28.87
N ASN A 27 49.32 -10.02 -27.79
CA ASN A 27 50.44 -9.49 -27.00
C ASN A 27 51.00 -10.57 -26.07
N SER A 28 52.18 -11.07 -26.42
CA SER A 28 53.08 -11.79 -25.53
C SER A 28 54.33 -10.93 -25.32
N GLU A 29 54.83 -10.96 -24.08
CA GLU A 29 56.13 -10.44 -23.60
C GLU A 29 56.20 -8.93 -23.29
N PHE A 30 56.23 -8.60 -22.00
CA PHE A 30 57.46 -8.16 -21.33
C PHE A 30 57.28 -8.25 -19.80
N LYS A 31 58.27 -8.90 -19.15
CA LYS A 31 58.30 -9.24 -17.72
C LYS A 31 58.89 -8.12 -16.86
N SER A 32 58.44 -8.13 -15.60
CA SER A 32 59.13 -7.76 -14.33
C SER A 32 59.55 -6.32 -14.06
N LEU A 33 58.94 -5.74 -13.00
CA LEU A 33 59.54 -4.75 -12.09
C LEU A 33 59.16 -5.10 -10.63
N PRO A 34 60.00 -4.77 -9.63
CA PRO A 34 60.00 -5.43 -8.32
C PRO A 34 59.08 -4.78 -7.27
N LEU A 35 58.56 -5.64 -6.38
CA LEU A 35 57.78 -5.30 -5.18
C LEU A 35 58.58 -4.42 -4.20
N GLN A 36 58.09 -3.22 -3.93
CA GLN A 36 58.45 -2.46 -2.73
C GLN A 36 57.45 -2.74 -1.62
N GLN A 37 57.96 -3.27 -0.51
CA GLN A 37 57.22 -3.51 0.73
C GLN A 37 56.78 -2.18 1.35
N ALA A 38 55.46 -1.96 1.45
CA ALA A 38 54.89 -0.93 2.30
C ALA A 38 54.61 -1.53 3.68
N VAL A 39 55.18 -0.91 4.71
CA VAL A 39 55.02 -1.27 6.11
C VAL A 39 53.59 -0.99 6.54
N ALA A 40 52.85 -2.02 6.95
CA ALA A 40 51.52 -1.88 7.52
C ALA A 40 51.64 -1.43 8.98
N SER A 41 51.27 -0.19 9.29
CA SER A 41 50.93 0.20 10.66
C SER A 41 49.55 -0.36 10.99
N ALA A 42 49.47 -1.18 12.03
CA ALA A 42 48.21 -1.64 12.60
C ALA A 42 47.40 -0.42 13.08
N HIS A 43 46.33 -0.09 12.36
CA HIS A 43 45.20 0.64 12.92
C HIS A 43 44.20 -0.41 13.37
N GLU A 44 43.80 -0.34 14.65
CA GLU A 44 42.67 -1.09 15.16
C GLU A 44 41.47 -0.88 14.23
N PRO A 45 40.70 -1.93 13.91
CA PRO A 45 39.51 -1.75 13.10
C PRO A 45 38.55 -0.85 13.88
N VAL A 46 38.41 0.39 13.41
CA VAL A 46 37.25 1.21 13.76
C VAL A 46 36.05 0.39 13.30
N GLU A 47 35.24 -0.10 14.24
CA GLU A 47 33.94 -0.68 13.93
C GLU A 47 33.19 0.34 13.08
N LEU A 48 33.00 0.02 11.80
CA LEU A 48 32.11 0.78 10.94
C LEU A 48 30.75 0.80 11.65
N PRO A 49 30.12 1.97 11.84
CA PRO A 49 28.78 2.00 12.41
C PRO A 49 27.89 1.06 11.59
N SER A 50 27.01 0.34 12.30
CA SER A 50 26.00 -0.54 11.72
C SER A 50 25.55 -0.01 10.35
N SER A 51 25.75 -0.80 9.29
CA SER A 51 25.29 -0.45 7.94
C SER A 51 23.77 -0.33 7.83
N ASP A 52 23.06 -0.70 8.90
CA ASP A 52 21.61 -0.69 9.06
C ASP A 52 21.14 0.42 10.03
N ILE A 53 19.85 0.79 9.94
CA ILE A 53 19.19 1.70 10.87
C ILE A 53 19.37 1.18 12.30
N CYS A 54 19.72 2.07 13.22
CA CYS A 54 19.87 1.76 14.64
C CYS A 54 19.06 2.77 15.48
N PHE A 55 18.02 2.29 16.14
CA PHE A 55 17.12 3.04 17.01
C PHE A 55 17.85 3.66 18.21
N ASP A 56 18.86 3.00 18.75
CA ASP A 56 19.66 3.53 19.87
C ASP A 56 20.41 4.82 19.50
N ASN A 57 20.62 5.08 18.20
CA ASN A 57 21.22 6.29 17.67
C ASN A 57 20.20 7.40 17.35
N LEU A 58 18.92 7.20 17.67
CA LEU A 58 17.84 8.14 17.37
C LEU A 58 18.03 9.49 18.10
N VAL A 59 18.10 10.56 17.31
CA VAL A 59 18.15 11.93 17.82
C VAL A 59 16.77 12.57 17.74
N VAL A 60 16.29 13.14 18.85
CA VAL A 60 14.98 13.79 18.92
C VAL A 60 15.13 15.29 19.15
N ASN A 61 14.83 16.08 18.13
CA ASN A 61 14.81 17.54 18.15
C ASN A 61 13.37 18.04 18.22
N ARG A 62 12.97 18.55 19.39
CA ARG A 62 11.59 19.02 19.63
C ARG A 62 11.37 20.40 19.03
N SER A 63 10.20 20.62 18.45
CA SER A 63 9.77 21.93 17.97
C SER A 63 9.61 22.91 19.12
N GLY A 64 10.18 24.11 18.97
CA GLY A 64 9.94 25.23 19.89
C GLY A 64 8.55 25.86 19.74
N ARG A 65 7.78 25.49 18.70
CA ARG A 65 6.42 25.99 18.45
C ARG A 65 5.51 24.88 17.96
N LEU A 66 4.52 24.51 18.79
CA LEU A 66 3.52 23.50 18.45
C LEU A 66 2.33 24.14 17.71
N LYS A 67 1.73 23.40 16.78
CA LYS A 67 0.51 23.82 16.08
C LYS A 67 -0.71 23.66 17.00
N VAL A 68 -1.76 24.41 16.68
CA VAL A 68 -3.09 24.18 17.27
C VAL A 68 -3.63 22.89 16.70
N LYS A 69 -4.03 21.96 17.58
CA LYS A 69 -4.55 20.66 17.15
C LYS A 69 -5.99 20.83 16.64
N PRO A 70 -6.33 20.24 15.47
CA PRO A 70 -7.69 20.31 14.94
C PRO A 70 -8.67 19.58 15.87
N VAL A 71 -9.92 20.04 15.86
CA VAL A 71 -11.02 19.35 16.55
C VAL A 71 -11.25 18.00 15.89
N ALA A 72 -11.47 16.96 16.70
CA ALA A 72 -11.80 15.61 16.25
C ALA A 72 -13.23 15.51 15.68
N ASP A 73 -13.45 16.16 14.55
CA ASP A 73 -14.71 16.19 13.80
C ASP A 73 -14.52 15.65 12.38
N ALA A 74 -15.50 14.89 11.90
CA ALA A 74 -15.41 14.19 10.61
C ALA A 74 -15.47 15.16 9.40
N ASN A 75 -16.01 16.37 9.57
CA ASN A 75 -16.00 17.41 8.55
C ASN A 75 -14.72 18.25 8.58
N VAL A 76 -13.98 18.21 9.69
CA VAL A 76 -12.71 18.93 9.88
C VAL A 76 -11.53 18.07 9.45
N LEU A 77 -11.43 16.83 9.94
CA LEU A 77 -10.30 15.95 9.69
C LEU A 77 -10.42 15.21 8.36
N LYS A 78 -9.94 15.87 7.29
CA LYS A 78 -9.81 15.28 5.96
C LYS A 78 -8.54 14.45 5.84
N PHE A 79 -8.63 13.32 5.15
CA PHE A 79 -7.51 12.39 4.97
C PHE A 79 -6.28 13.09 4.33
N GLY A 80 -5.16 13.13 5.07
CA GLY A 80 -3.89 13.66 4.57
C GLY A 80 -3.81 15.18 4.41
N ALA A 81 -4.81 15.93 4.89
CA ALA A 81 -4.84 17.39 4.76
C ALA A 81 -3.98 18.10 5.82
N GLU A 82 -3.93 17.54 7.04
CA GLU A 82 -3.21 18.10 8.18
C GLU A 82 -2.03 17.21 8.56
N THR A 83 -0.97 17.80 9.10
CA THR A 83 0.25 17.09 9.52
C THR A 83 0.66 17.48 10.94
N THR A 84 1.26 16.55 11.68
CA THR A 84 1.72 16.75 13.05
C THR A 84 2.92 17.70 13.16
N ASP A 85 3.44 17.91 14.38
CA ASP A 85 4.50 18.89 14.64
C ASP A 85 5.89 18.43 14.18
N HIS A 86 6.15 17.12 14.16
CA HIS A 86 7.42 16.47 13.87
C HIS A 86 7.30 15.42 12.76
N MET A 87 8.45 15.04 12.20
CA MET A 87 8.62 13.95 11.26
C MET A 87 9.90 13.16 11.58
N LEU A 88 9.94 11.87 11.24
CA LEU A 88 11.16 11.06 11.24
C LEU A 88 11.85 11.22 9.88
N GLN A 89 13.18 11.31 9.87
CA GLN A 89 14.00 11.30 8.67
C GLN A 89 15.29 10.50 8.92
N ILE A 90 15.69 9.69 7.94
CA ILE A 90 16.89 8.86 7.99
C ILE A 90 17.53 8.91 6.60
N SER A 91 18.74 9.44 6.52
CA SER A 91 19.50 9.52 5.27
C SER A 91 20.32 8.25 5.07
N TRP A 92 20.54 7.87 3.81
CA TRP A 92 21.40 6.75 3.43
C TRP A 92 22.33 7.15 2.29
N ASN A 93 23.57 6.67 2.34
CA ASN A 93 24.48 6.70 1.20
C ASN A 93 25.30 5.41 1.09
N GLU A 94 25.78 5.10 -0.11
CA GLU A 94 26.53 3.88 -0.41
C GLU A 94 27.84 3.77 0.40
N GLN A 95 28.45 4.89 0.79
CA GLN A 95 29.74 4.90 1.49
C GLN A 95 29.62 4.61 2.99
N GLN A 96 28.53 5.05 3.62
CA GLN A 96 28.35 5.02 5.07
C GLN A 96 27.20 4.12 5.52
N GLY A 97 26.32 3.71 4.62
CA GLY A 97 25.07 3.04 4.97
C GLY A 97 24.02 4.03 5.49
N TRP A 98 23.19 3.57 6.42
CA TRP A 98 22.21 4.42 7.09
C TRP A 98 22.89 5.34 8.10
N LEU A 99 22.54 6.63 8.04
CA LEU A 99 22.93 7.59 9.07
C LEU A 99 21.97 7.52 10.25
N SER A 100 22.32 8.19 11.36
CA SER A 100 21.48 8.23 12.55
C SER A 100 20.06 8.68 12.22
N PRO A 101 19.03 7.99 12.74
CA PRO A 101 17.66 8.43 12.56
C PRO A 101 17.41 9.71 13.36
N GLU A 102 16.60 10.62 12.80
CA GLU A 102 16.30 11.90 13.42
C GLU A 102 14.80 12.18 13.42
N ILE A 103 14.24 12.50 14.59
CA ILE A 103 12.92 13.12 14.71
C ILE A 103 13.13 14.63 14.81
N ASN A 104 12.66 15.35 13.81
CA ASN A 104 12.81 16.80 13.68
C ASN A 104 11.45 17.48 13.56
N PRO A 105 11.33 18.80 13.81
CA PRO A 105 10.13 19.54 13.44
C PRO A 105 9.82 19.34 11.95
N LEU A 106 8.53 19.22 11.62
CA LEU A 106 8.09 19.02 10.25
C LEU A 106 8.63 20.13 9.34
N GLN A 107 9.32 19.75 8.26
CA GLN A 107 9.95 20.66 7.33
C GLN A 107 9.83 20.20 5.88
N HIS A 108 10.08 21.10 4.94
CA HIS A 108 10.17 20.76 3.53
C HIS A 108 11.44 19.95 3.25
N LEU A 109 11.33 18.95 2.37
CA LEU A 109 12.47 18.20 1.86
C LEU A 109 13.24 19.08 0.86
N LYS A 110 14.57 19.19 1.06
CA LYS A 110 15.47 19.88 0.13
C LYS A 110 16.10 18.85 -0.81
N LEU A 111 15.62 18.79 -2.06
CA LEU A 111 16.09 17.84 -3.06
C LEU A 111 16.83 18.57 -4.18
N HIS A 112 17.89 17.95 -4.70
CA HIS A 112 18.52 18.41 -5.93
C HIS A 112 17.51 18.25 -7.11
N PRO A 113 17.45 19.18 -8.08
CA PRO A 113 16.51 19.08 -9.20
C PRO A 113 16.66 17.80 -10.03
N CYS A 114 17.87 17.24 -10.10
CA CYS A 114 18.17 15.96 -10.75
C CYS A 114 18.01 14.74 -9.83
N ALA A 115 17.36 14.86 -8.67
CA ALA A 115 17.11 13.72 -7.79
C ALA A 115 16.27 12.66 -8.52
N GLN A 116 16.71 11.41 -8.55
CA GLN A 116 16.09 10.34 -9.34
C GLN A 116 14.58 10.17 -9.07
N VAL A 117 14.13 10.37 -7.83
CA VAL A 117 12.70 10.33 -7.49
C VAL A 117 11.85 11.26 -8.35
N LEU A 118 12.36 12.46 -8.70
CA LEU A 118 11.64 13.47 -9.47
C LEU A 118 11.49 13.12 -10.95
N HIS A 119 12.35 12.22 -11.47
CA HIS A 119 12.41 11.88 -12.90
C HIS A 119 11.95 10.47 -13.21
N TYR A 120 12.18 9.52 -12.30
CA TYR A 120 11.99 8.08 -12.55
C TYR A 120 11.07 7.40 -11.53
N ALA A 121 10.45 8.16 -10.62
CA ALA A 121 9.56 7.64 -9.59
C ALA A 121 10.20 6.50 -8.77
N THR A 122 11.51 6.60 -8.50
CA THR A 122 12.25 5.69 -7.61
C THR A 122 11.86 5.97 -6.16
N GLU A 123 10.61 5.66 -5.83
CA GLU A 123 9.98 5.89 -4.55
C GLU A 123 8.94 4.82 -4.18
N CYS A 124 8.91 4.49 -2.90
CA CYS A 124 7.88 3.65 -2.31
C CYS A 124 7.35 4.25 -1.01
N PHE A 125 6.19 3.79 -0.57
CA PHE A 125 5.58 4.29 0.65
C PHE A 125 4.77 3.23 1.38
N GLU A 126 4.39 3.54 2.61
CA GLU A 126 3.42 2.78 3.37
C GLU A 126 2.28 3.63 3.96
N GLY A 127 1.32 2.94 4.58
CA GLY A 127 0.12 3.45 5.15
C GLY A 127 -0.38 2.52 6.24
N MET A 128 -0.15 2.92 7.48
CA MET A 128 -0.71 2.28 8.67
C MET A 128 -1.35 3.32 9.58
N LYS A 129 -1.97 2.89 10.67
CA LYS A 129 -2.69 3.77 11.60
C LYS A 129 -2.33 3.46 13.04
N ALA A 130 -2.27 4.53 13.84
CA ALA A 130 -2.31 4.46 15.30
C ALA A 130 -3.71 4.82 15.80
N TYR A 131 -4.16 4.10 16.81
CA TYR A 131 -5.44 4.28 17.48
C TYR A 131 -5.19 4.52 18.97
N LYS A 132 -6.11 5.24 19.62
CA LYS A 132 -6.10 5.46 21.06
C LYS A 132 -7.27 4.71 21.66
N ASP A 133 -7.00 3.81 22.59
CA ASP A 133 -8.06 3.08 23.28
C ASP A 133 -8.72 3.91 24.39
N LYS A 134 -9.75 3.34 25.02
CA LYS A 134 -10.50 3.96 26.12
C LYS A 134 -9.64 4.31 27.34
N ASP A 135 -8.50 3.63 27.52
CA ASP A 135 -7.56 3.84 28.63
C ASP A 135 -6.44 4.84 28.23
N GLY A 136 -6.50 5.40 27.02
CA GLY A 136 -5.52 6.34 26.48
C GLY A 136 -4.26 5.68 25.91
N ARG A 137 -4.18 4.34 25.87
CA ARG A 137 -3.01 3.63 25.30
C ARG A 137 -3.04 3.71 23.79
N ILE A 138 -1.86 3.86 23.20
CA ILE A 138 -1.68 3.96 21.76
C ILE A 138 -1.42 2.58 21.18
N ARG A 139 -2.10 2.24 20.09
CA ARG A 139 -2.05 0.93 19.44
C ARG A 139 -1.76 1.06 17.96
N LEU A 140 -0.86 0.23 17.45
CA LEU A 140 -0.60 0.04 16.02
C LEU A 140 -1.23 -1.27 15.55
N PHE A 141 -1.89 -1.23 14.40
CA PHE A 141 -2.48 -2.44 13.82
C PHE A 141 -1.51 -3.13 12.87
N ARG A 142 -1.11 -4.36 13.23
CA ARG A 142 -0.24 -5.27 12.44
C ARG A 142 1.00 -4.58 11.84
N PRO A 143 1.74 -3.75 12.62
CA PRO A 143 2.78 -2.88 12.07
C PRO A 143 3.91 -3.62 11.34
N LEU A 144 4.29 -4.81 11.82
CA LEU A 144 5.37 -5.59 11.19
C LEU A 144 5.02 -6.04 9.77
N MET A 145 3.74 -6.27 9.44
CA MET A 145 3.32 -6.55 8.07
C MET A 145 3.52 -5.35 7.14
N HIS A 146 3.30 -4.15 7.66
CA HIS A 146 3.57 -2.92 6.92
C HIS A 146 5.08 -2.76 6.66
N MET A 147 5.92 -2.99 7.66
CA MET A 147 7.39 -2.95 7.50
C MET A 147 7.88 -3.98 6.48
N ASN A 148 7.37 -5.22 6.54
CA ASN A 148 7.67 -6.25 5.55
C ASN A 148 7.31 -5.83 4.12
N ARG A 149 6.18 -5.13 3.94
CA ARG A 149 5.73 -4.68 2.61
C ARG A 149 6.51 -3.46 2.11
N LEU A 150 6.90 -2.55 3.01
CA LEU A 150 7.78 -1.43 2.68
C LEU A 150 9.15 -1.94 2.22
N LEU A 151 9.77 -2.87 2.95
CA LEU A 151 11.04 -3.49 2.58
C LEU A 151 10.97 -4.18 1.21
N LYS A 152 9.93 -4.99 0.96
CA LYS A 152 9.72 -5.61 -0.37
C LYS A 152 9.57 -4.59 -1.50
N SER A 153 9.02 -3.42 -1.20
CA SER A 153 8.85 -2.32 -2.16
C SER A 153 10.17 -1.59 -2.41
N ALA A 154 10.97 -1.37 -1.36
CA ALA A 154 12.33 -0.84 -1.45
C ALA A 154 13.24 -1.72 -2.31
N GLN A 155 13.26 -3.03 -2.04
CA GLN A 155 14.04 -4.02 -2.78
C GLN A 155 13.73 -4.00 -4.29
N ARG A 156 12.46 -3.85 -4.67
CA ARG A 156 12.05 -3.78 -6.08
C ARG A 156 12.62 -2.56 -6.80
N LEU A 157 12.89 -1.48 -6.07
CA LEU A 157 13.45 -0.23 -6.59
C LEU A 157 14.98 -0.16 -6.46
N ALA A 158 15.63 -1.23 -5.99
CA ALA A 158 17.05 -1.21 -5.62
C ALA A 158 17.41 -0.09 -4.63
N LEU A 159 16.45 0.32 -3.81
CA LEU A 159 16.69 1.20 -2.68
C LEU A 159 17.29 0.37 -1.52
N PRO A 160 18.00 1.03 -0.57
CA PRO A 160 18.64 0.32 0.56
C PRO A 160 17.65 -0.50 1.38
N GLU A 161 18.09 -1.69 1.77
CA GLU A 161 17.38 -2.51 2.76
C GLU A 161 17.55 -1.91 4.16
N PHE A 162 16.67 -2.31 5.08
CA PHE A 162 16.70 -1.83 6.47
C PHE A 162 16.13 -2.87 7.43
N ASP A 163 16.54 -2.81 8.69
CA ASP A 163 15.97 -3.57 9.78
C ASP A 163 14.56 -3.05 10.10
N LYS A 164 13.59 -3.95 10.01
CA LYS A 164 12.16 -3.65 10.16
C LYS A 164 11.78 -3.32 11.59
N MET A 165 12.47 -3.88 12.57
CA MET A 165 12.22 -3.64 13.99
C MET A 165 12.80 -2.30 14.40
N GLU A 166 14.03 -2.00 13.99
CA GLU A 166 14.71 -0.71 14.25
C GLU A 166 13.89 0.46 13.69
N LEU A 167 13.44 0.35 12.43
CA LEU A 167 12.56 1.35 11.83
C LEU A 167 11.22 1.46 12.58
N LEU A 168 10.63 0.32 12.97
CA LEU A 168 9.37 0.31 13.68
C LEU A 168 9.48 0.99 15.05
N ASP A 169 10.58 0.80 15.77
CA ASP A 169 10.82 1.44 17.05
C ASP A 169 11.06 2.95 16.90
N CYS A 170 11.75 3.38 15.83
CA CYS A 170 11.80 4.81 15.46
C CYS A 170 10.39 5.40 15.21
N ILE A 171 9.53 4.67 14.50
CA ILE A 171 8.14 5.10 14.24
C ILE A 171 7.32 5.15 15.54
N LYS A 172 7.49 4.17 16.44
CA LYS A 172 6.83 4.17 17.74
C LYS A 172 7.21 5.39 18.57
N GLU A 173 8.49 5.76 18.58
CA GLU A 173 8.96 6.96 19.28
C GLU A 173 8.36 8.24 18.68
N LEU A 174 8.30 8.36 17.36
CA LEU A 174 7.62 9.48 16.70
C LEU A 174 6.13 9.55 17.08
N VAL A 175 5.42 8.42 17.05
CA VAL A 175 4.00 8.34 17.44
C VAL A 175 3.81 8.68 18.92
N ARG A 176 4.73 8.28 19.80
CA ARG A 176 4.71 8.59 21.24
C ARG A 176 4.91 10.09 21.47
N LEU A 177 5.84 10.72 20.75
CA LEU A 177 6.06 12.16 20.78
C LEU A 177 4.79 12.91 20.33
N GLU A 178 4.10 12.39 19.32
CA GLU A 178 2.90 12.98 18.70
C GLU A 178 1.57 12.49 19.28
N ARG A 179 1.60 11.84 20.45
CA ARG A 179 0.43 11.19 21.07
C ARG A 179 -0.82 12.06 21.20
N ASP A 180 -0.63 13.37 21.36
CA ASP A 180 -1.71 14.34 21.56
C ASP A 180 -2.44 14.64 20.23
N TRP A 181 -1.83 14.34 19.09
CA TRP A 181 -2.47 14.42 17.77
C TRP A 181 -3.38 13.24 17.45
N ILE A 182 -3.29 12.15 18.22
CA ILE A 182 -4.14 10.97 18.03
C ILE A 182 -5.51 11.26 18.64
N PRO A 183 -6.59 11.37 17.85
CA PRO A 183 -7.90 11.61 18.42
C PRO A 183 -8.37 10.42 19.27
N SER A 184 -8.98 10.69 20.42
CA SER A 184 -9.48 9.64 21.33
C SER A 184 -10.83 9.06 20.93
N LYS A 185 -11.50 9.65 19.93
CA LYS A 185 -12.85 9.27 19.52
C LYS A 185 -12.80 8.06 18.59
N GLU A 186 -13.67 7.07 18.83
CA GLU A 186 -13.78 5.92 17.93
C GLU A 186 -14.16 6.36 16.50
N GLY A 187 -13.60 5.67 15.51
CA GLY A 187 -13.67 6.04 14.10
C GLY A 187 -12.56 7.01 13.64
N PHE A 188 -11.81 7.59 14.57
CA PHE A 188 -10.69 8.49 14.29
C PHE A 188 -9.35 7.81 14.59
N SER A 189 -8.31 8.22 13.87
CA SER A 189 -6.97 7.64 14.02
C SER A 189 -5.89 8.63 13.63
N LEU A 190 -4.64 8.27 13.89
CA LEU A 190 -3.48 8.95 13.33
C LEU A 190 -2.91 8.09 12.21
N TYR A 191 -2.97 8.58 10.98
CA TYR A 191 -2.38 7.93 9.82
C TYR A 191 -0.87 8.12 9.82
N ILE A 192 -0.13 7.04 9.61
CA ILE A 192 1.34 7.00 9.57
C ILE A 192 1.76 6.72 8.13
N ARG A 193 2.56 7.62 7.56
CA ARG A 193 3.06 7.57 6.17
C ARG A 193 4.59 7.45 6.16
N PRO A 194 5.15 6.24 6.25
CA PRO A 194 6.53 5.99 5.86
C PRO A 194 6.66 6.15 4.35
N ALA A 195 7.76 6.74 3.90
CA ALA A 195 8.12 6.87 2.50
C ALA A 195 9.63 6.75 2.34
N MET A 196 10.06 6.22 1.20
CA MET A 196 11.47 6.06 0.88
C MET A 196 11.71 6.48 -0.56
N ILE A 197 12.71 7.33 -0.77
CA ILE A 197 12.98 7.97 -2.06
C ILE A 197 14.47 7.93 -2.40
N ALA A 198 14.78 7.80 -3.69
CA ALA A 198 16.15 7.99 -4.19
C ALA A 198 16.46 9.48 -4.35
N THR A 199 17.48 9.96 -3.62
CA THR A 199 17.85 11.38 -3.58
C THR A 199 19.05 11.73 -4.45
N GLN A 200 19.73 10.71 -5.01
CA GLN A 200 20.94 10.89 -5.81
C GLN A 200 20.73 11.89 -6.96
N ALA A 201 21.60 12.90 -7.02
CA ALA A 201 21.61 13.92 -8.07
C ALA A 201 22.18 13.37 -9.39
N CYS A 202 21.38 12.60 -10.13
CA CYS A 202 21.80 12.00 -11.39
C CYS A 202 20.61 11.75 -12.33
N LEU A 203 20.74 12.17 -13.59
CA LEU A 203 19.79 11.85 -14.67
C LEU A 203 20.06 10.49 -15.33
N GLY A 204 21.09 9.77 -14.90
CA GLY A 204 21.33 8.40 -15.33
C GLY A 204 20.34 7.45 -14.65
N ILE A 205 19.76 6.53 -15.43
CA ILE A 205 18.96 5.44 -14.88
C ILE A 205 19.93 4.37 -14.36
N GLN A 206 20.11 4.34 -13.04
CA GLN A 206 20.99 3.43 -12.33
C GLN A 206 20.50 3.20 -10.90
N ALA A 207 21.03 2.18 -10.23
CA ALA A 207 20.75 1.96 -8.82
C ALA A 207 21.15 3.20 -7.99
N PRO A 208 20.30 3.64 -7.04
CA PRO A 208 20.58 4.81 -6.24
C PRO A 208 21.76 4.58 -5.29
N ARG A 209 22.68 5.56 -5.24
CA ARG A 209 23.77 5.62 -4.25
C ARG A 209 23.48 6.52 -3.06
N GLU A 210 22.35 7.21 -3.11
CA GLU A 210 21.84 8.07 -2.05
C GLU A 210 20.32 7.91 -1.98
N GLY A 211 19.81 7.83 -0.75
CA GLY A 211 18.40 7.69 -0.49
C GLY A 211 18.00 8.31 0.84
N MET A 212 16.70 8.43 1.05
CA MET A 212 16.14 8.94 2.28
C MET A 212 14.86 8.19 2.61
N LEU A 213 14.75 7.78 3.87
CA LEU A 213 13.50 7.35 4.49
C LEU A 213 12.95 8.50 5.33
N PHE A 214 11.65 8.74 5.24
CA PHE A 214 10.99 9.68 6.14
C PHE A 214 9.58 9.20 6.52
N VAL A 215 9.08 9.69 7.66
CA VAL A 215 7.74 9.37 8.16
C VAL A 215 7.02 10.63 8.56
N VAL A 216 5.84 10.84 7.98
CA VAL A 216 4.93 11.92 8.36
C VAL A 216 3.64 11.34 8.95
N LEU A 217 3.03 12.09 9.85
CA LEU A 217 1.82 11.70 10.56
C LEU A 217 0.69 12.67 10.25
N SER A 218 -0.54 12.17 10.16
CA SER A 218 -1.72 12.96 9.83
C SER A 218 -2.94 12.47 10.62
N PRO A 219 -3.61 13.32 11.43
CA PRO A 219 -4.86 12.92 12.09
C PRO A 219 -5.95 12.75 11.02
N VAL A 220 -6.72 11.66 11.11
CA VAL A 220 -7.77 11.35 10.13
C VAL A 220 -9.07 10.97 10.82
N GLY A 221 -10.18 11.51 10.30
CA GLY A 221 -11.52 11.12 10.68
C GLY A 221 -12.00 9.84 10.00
N PRO A 222 -13.23 9.40 10.32
CA PRO A 222 -13.86 8.31 9.60
C PRO A 222 -14.03 8.69 8.12
N TYR A 223 -13.78 7.73 7.23
CA TYR A 223 -13.87 7.97 5.79
C TYR A 223 -15.28 8.40 5.35
N PHE A 224 -16.31 7.99 6.10
CA PHE A 224 -17.67 8.50 6.00
C PHE A 224 -18.19 8.96 7.36
N PRO A 225 -18.58 10.25 7.50
CA PRO A 225 -19.12 10.79 8.74
C PRO A 225 -20.39 10.10 9.26
N THR A 226 -21.19 9.49 8.36
CA THR A 226 -22.55 8.97 8.64
C THR A 226 -22.64 7.44 8.64
N GLY A 227 -21.53 6.73 8.90
CA GLY A 227 -21.49 5.26 8.88
C GLY A 227 -21.09 4.65 7.55
N LEU A 228 -21.23 3.33 7.39
CA LEU A 228 -20.86 2.60 6.18
C LEU A 228 -21.70 3.05 4.97
N LYS A 229 -21.22 4.03 4.22
CA LYS A 229 -21.86 4.45 2.98
C LYS A 229 -21.34 3.58 1.83
N PRO A 230 -22.19 2.80 1.16
CA PRO A 230 -21.76 2.03 0.01
C PRO A 230 -21.39 2.97 -1.16
N VAL A 231 -20.48 2.51 -2.02
CA VAL A 231 -20.01 3.28 -3.18
C VAL A 231 -20.33 2.58 -4.49
N LYS A 232 -20.35 3.36 -5.57
CA LYS A 232 -20.37 2.83 -6.94
C LYS A 232 -18.95 2.75 -7.49
N LEU A 233 -18.63 1.63 -8.12
CA LEU A 233 -17.38 1.42 -8.85
C LEU A 233 -17.62 1.62 -10.36
N PHE A 234 -16.69 2.28 -11.06
CA PHE A 234 -16.69 2.30 -12.52
C PHE A 234 -15.85 1.13 -13.04
N VAL A 235 -16.45 0.24 -13.83
CA VAL A 235 -15.75 -0.93 -14.40
C VAL A 235 -14.93 -0.48 -15.59
N ASP A 236 -13.63 -0.35 -15.38
CA ASP A 236 -12.69 0.11 -16.39
C ASP A 236 -11.90 -1.07 -16.95
N ARG A 237 -12.07 -1.29 -18.25
CA ARG A 237 -11.32 -2.28 -19.05
C ARG A 237 -10.21 -1.64 -19.87
N ARG A 238 -10.27 -0.32 -20.09
CA ARG A 238 -9.34 0.39 -20.97
C ARG A 238 -8.02 0.68 -20.27
N ASN A 239 -8.10 1.02 -18.99
CA ASN A 239 -6.93 1.33 -18.19
C ASN A 239 -6.49 0.11 -17.38
N VAL A 240 -5.19 -0.18 -17.42
CA VAL A 240 -4.59 -1.31 -16.70
C VAL A 240 -3.83 -0.77 -15.49
N ARG A 241 -4.28 -1.09 -14.28
CA ARG A 241 -3.60 -0.71 -13.03
C ARG A 241 -2.27 -1.43 -12.86
N ALA A 242 -2.24 -2.71 -13.21
CA ALA A 242 -1.10 -3.60 -13.06
C ALA A 242 -1.22 -4.78 -14.03
N TYR A 243 -0.09 -5.38 -14.39
CA TYR A 243 -0.01 -6.50 -15.32
C TYR A 243 1.01 -7.54 -14.83
N PRO A 244 0.89 -8.81 -15.22
CA PRO A 244 1.86 -9.85 -14.84
C PRO A 244 3.30 -9.47 -15.24
N GLY A 245 4.25 -9.67 -14.33
CA GLY A 245 5.64 -9.23 -14.50
C GLY A 245 5.89 -7.74 -14.21
N GLY A 246 4.83 -6.96 -13.97
CA GLY A 246 4.91 -5.57 -13.53
C GLY A 246 5.27 -5.44 -12.04
N VAL A 247 4.78 -4.37 -11.41
CA VAL A 247 5.10 -4.03 -10.00
C VAL A 247 3.85 -3.74 -9.17
N GLY A 248 2.69 -4.24 -9.60
CA GLY A 248 1.39 -3.96 -8.98
C GLY A 248 1.23 -4.51 -7.56
N ASP A 249 2.05 -5.49 -7.19
CA ASP A 249 2.15 -6.10 -5.86
C ASP A 249 3.14 -5.38 -4.93
N ARG A 250 3.64 -4.22 -5.34
CA ARG A 250 4.50 -3.32 -4.56
C ARG A 250 3.86 -1.94 -4.42
N LYS A 251 4.15 -1.26 -3.31
CA LYS A 251 3.51 0.02 -2.98
C LYS A 251 4.38 1.20 -3.44
N LEU A 252 4.52 1.29 -4.77
CA LEU A 252 5.40 2.25 -5.45
C LEU A 252 4.61 3.46 -5.94
N GLY A 253 5.20 4.66 -5.89
CA GLY A 253 4.52 5.90 -6.33
C GLY A 253 3.96 5.83 -7.75
N GLY A 254 4.75 5.26 -8.69
CA GLY A 254 4.36 5.08 -10.09
C GLY A 254 3.07 4.30 -10.31
N ASN A 255 2.75 3.34 -9.42
CA ASN A 255 1.49 2.57 -9.52
C ASN A 255 0.25 3.41 -9.25
N TYR A 256 0.39 4.56 -8.57
CA TYR A 256 -0.72 5.46 -8.22
C TYR A 256 -0.81 6.64 -9.17
N ALA A 257 0.30 7.15 -9.70
CA ALA A 257 0.29 8.29 -10.62
C ALA A 257 -0.60 8.05 -11.84
N GLN A 258 -0.53 6.84 -12.42
CA GLN A 258 -1.34 6.45 -13.57
C GLN A 258 -2.85 6.29 -13.29
N THR A 259 -3.28 6.24 -12.02
CA THR A 259 -4.70 6.02 -11.68
C THR A 259 -5.50 7.31 -11.57
N VAL A 260 -4.84 8.48 -11.57
CA VAL A 260 -5.47 9.79 -11.34
C VAL A 260 -6.50 10.12 -12.43
N LEU A 261 -6.15 9.96 -13.70
CA LEU A 261 -7.06 10.25 -14.81
C LEU A 261 -8.27 9.28 -14.84
N PRO A 262 -8.08 7.94 -14.77
CA PRO A 262 -9.20 7.00 -14.64
C PRO A 262 -10.13 7.31 -13.46
N GLN A 263 -9.56 7.69 -12.31
CA GLN A 263 -10.34 8.06 -11.13
C GLN A 263 -11.17 9.34 -11.36
N LEU A 264 -10.63 10.33 -12.08
CA LEU A 264 -11.37 11.54 -12.47
C LEU A 264 -12.52 11.20 -13.42
N GLU A 265 -12.31 10.29 -14.37
CA GLU A 265 -13.35 9.83 -15.29
C GLU A 265 -14.46 9.06 -14.59
N ALA A 266 -14.12 8.19 -13.64
CA ALA A 266 -15.10 7.51 -12.79
C ALA A 266 -15.94 8.51 -11.99
N ALA A 267 -15.31 9.54 -11.40
CA ALA A 267 -16.00 10.59 -10.65
C ALA A 267 -17.01 11.36 -11.51
N LYS A 268 -16.65 11.68 -12.77
CA LYS A 268 -17.57 12.32 -13.74
C LYS A 268 -18.81 11.47 -14.05
N ARG A 269 -18.72 10.15 -13.87
CA ARG A 269 -19.82 9.19 -14.04
C ARG A 269 -20.59 8.91 -12.75
N GLY A 270 -20.30 9.62 -11.66
CA GLY A 270 -20.93 9.40 -10.36
C GLY A 270 -20.42 8.16 -9.61
N CYS A 271 -19.28 7.61 -10.01
CA CYS A 271 -18.61 6.51 -9.31
C CYS A 271 -17.53 7.06 -8.37
N SER A 272 -17.39 6.46 -7.19
CA SER A 272 -16.41 6.91 -6.19
C SER A 272 -15.03 6.32 -6.42
N GLN A 273 -14.93 5.16 -7.08
CA GLN A 273 -13.68 4.46 -7.37
C GLN A 273 -13.77 3.72 -8.71
N VAL A 274 -12.63 3.27 -9.23
CA VAL A 274 -12.51 2.43 -10.42
C VAL A 274 -12.43 0.95 -10.00
N LEU A 275 -13.16 0.04 -10.64
CA LEU A 275 -12.88 -1.39 -10.61
C LEU A 275 -12.07 -1.74 -11.86
N TYR A 276 -10.80 -2.08 -11.67
CA TYR A 276 -9.93 -2.44 -12.79
C TYR A 276 -10.19 -3.88 -13.22
N VAL A 277 -10.50 -4.07 -14.51
CA VAL A 277 -10.69 -5.37 -15.14
C VAL A 277 -9.71 -5.49 -16.31
N LEU A 278 -8.88 -6.52 -16.32
CA LEU A 278 -7.85 -6.69 -17.35
C LEU A 278 -8.49 -7.11 -18.67
N GLU A 279 -8.41 -6.25 -19.68
CA GLU A 279 -8.91 -6.54 -21.03
C GLU A 279 -8.33 -7.85 -21.60
N GLY A 280 -9.15 -8.57 -22.36
CA GLY A 280 -8.81 -9.86 -22.98
C GLY A 280 -8.92 -11.06 -22.04
N THR A 281 -8.55 -10.92 -20.77
CA THR A 281 -8.73 -11.99 -19.76
C THR A 281 -9.99 -11.83 -18.92
N GLU A 282 -10.56 -10.62 -18.89
CA GLU A 282 -11.65 -10.22 -18.01
C GLU A 282 -11.35 -10.43 -16.51
N ARG A 283 -10.08 -10.56 -16.13
CA ARG A 283 -9.68 -10.77 -14.72
C ARG A 283 -9.92 -9.50 -13.91
N ILE A 284 -10.55 -9.65 -12.75
CA ILE A 284 -10.72 -8.57 -11.78
C ILE A 284 -9.39 -8.32 -11.08
N GLY A 285 -8.95 -7.07 -11.12
CA GLY A 285 -7.80 -6.56 -10.37
C GLY A 285 -8.21 -6.02 -9.01
N GLU A 286 -8.17 -4.68 -8.86
CA GLU A 286 -8.45 -3.97 -7.60
C GLU A 286 -9.56 -2.92 -7.79
N ALA A 287 -10.16 -2.51 -6.67
CA ALA A 287 -11.12 -1.40 -6.61
C ALA A 287 -10.39 -0.12 -6.15
N GLY A 288 -9.89 0.65 -7.12
CA GLY A 288 -9.11 1.85 -6.90
C GLY A 288 -7.79 1.51 -6.23
N SER A 289 -7.67 1.87 -4.95
CA SER A 289 -6.51 1.55 -4.09
C SER A 289 -6.81 0.48 -3.02
N MET A 290 -7.90 -0.26 -3.20
CA MET A 290 -8.39 -1.29 -2.29
C MET A 290 -8.40 -2.67 -2.96
N ASN A 291 -8.12 -3.72 -2.19
CA ASN A 291 -8.44 -5.08 -2.62
C ASN A 291 -9.97 -5.27 -2.62
N ILE A 292 -10.51 -6.14 -3.46
CA ILE A 292 -11.96 -6.35 -3.61
C ILE A 292 -12.37 -7.77 -3.21
N PHE A 293 -13.50 -7.88 -2.52
CA PHE A 293 -14.12 -9.13 -2.13
C PHE A 293 -15.56 -9.21 -2.64
N PHE A 294 -16.01 -10.43 -2.92
CA PHE A 294 -17.39 -10.76 -3.25
C PHE A 294 -17.87 -11.91 -2.38
N LEU A 295 -19.06 -11.76 -1.79
CA LEU A 295 -19.75 -12.82 -1.07
C LEU A 295 -20.81 -13.42 -2.01
N LEU A 296 -20.67 -14.70 -2.32
CA LEU A 296 -21.51 -15.43 -3.25
C LEU A 296 -22.27 -16.55 -2.53
N ARG A 297 -23.49 -16.86 -2.97
CA ARG A 297 -24.09 -18.17 -2.70
C ARG A 297 -23.32 -19.22 -3.48
N ASP A 298 -22.93 -20.29 -2.79
CA ASP A 298 -22.35 -21.46 -3.42
C ASP A 298 -23.49 -22.36 -3.90
N GLY A 299 -23.66 -22.46 -5.22
CA GLY A 299 -24.72 -23.23 -5.87
C GLY A 299 -24.59 -24.75 -5.70
N THR A 300 -23.52 -25.26 -5.08
CA THR A 300 -23.29 -26.71 -4.90
C THR A 300 -24.01 -27.31 -3.70
N LYS A 301 -24.36 -26.49 -2.69
CA LYS A 301 -25.07 -26.93 -1.47
C LYS A 301 -26.03 -25.84 -1.00
N SER A 302 -27.26 -26.22 -0.67
CA SER A 302 -28.26 -25.28 -0.13
C SER A 302 -27.71 -24.55 1.10
N GLY A 303 -27.65 -23.21 1.03
CA GLY A 303 -27.19 -22.35 2.12
C GLY A 303 -25.67 -22.15 2.23
N ALA A 304 -24.85 -22.79 1.40
CA ALA A 304 -23.40 -22.56 1.42
C ALA A 304 -23.06 -21.18 0.83
N MET A 305 -22.03 -20.52 1.37
CA MET A 305 -21.54 -19.22 0.89
C MET A 305 -20.04 -19.26 0.68
N GLU A 306 -19.56 -18.52 -0.33
CA GLU A 306 -18.15 -18.32 -0.64
C GLU A 306 -17.81 -16.83 -0.56
N LEU A 307 -16.85 -16.47 0.30
CA LEU A 307 -16.16 -15.19 0.24
C LEU A 307 -14.93 -15.34 -0.67
N VAL A 308 -14.97 -14.69 -1.83
CA VAL A 308 -13.91 -14.77 -2.85
C VAL A 308 -13.20 -13.43 -3.03
N THR A 309 -11.89 -13.47 -3.23
CA THR A 309 -11.03 -12.35 -3.63
C THR A 309 -10.05 -12.81 -4.71
N PRO A 310 -9.61 -11.92 -5.62
CA PRO A 310 -8.48 -12.21 -6.50
C PRO A 310 -7.26 -12.73 -5.75
N ALA A 311 -6.58 -13.73 -6.31
CA ALA A 311 -5.33 -14.30 -5.79
C ALA A 311 -4.15 -13.33 -5.94
N LEU A 312 -3.10 -13.53 -5.13
CA LEU A 312 -1.87 -12.74 -5.21
C LEU A 312 -0.96 -13.27 -6.33
N ASP A 313 -1.21 -12.83 -7.57
CA ASP A 313 -0.49 -13.26 -8.77
C ASP A 313 0.57 -12.26 -9.28
N GLY A 314 0.91 -11.27 -8.46
CA GLY A 314 1.80 -10.15 -8.82
C GLY A 314 1.07 -8.91 -9.34
N THR A 315 -0.22 -9.01 -9.67
CA THR A 315 -1.04 -7.86 -10.12
C THR A 315 -1.90 -7.24 -9.01
N ILE A 316 -1.92 -7.85 -7.83
CA ILE A 316 -2.71 -7.43 -6.66
C ILE A 316 -1.77 -7.03 -5.53
N LEU A 317 -2.01 -5.89 -4.89
CA LEU A 317 -1.23 -5.47 -3.74
C LEU A 317 -1.61 -6.35 -2.53
N PRO A 318 -0.66 -6.99 -1.83
CA PRO A 318 -0.96 -7.76 -0.63
C PRO A 318 -1.38 -6.83 0.52
N GLY A 319 -2.67 -6.52 0.60
CA GLY A 319 -3.28 -5.68 1.62
C GLY A 319 -3.20 -6.28 3.03
N VAL A 320 -2.79 -5.49 4.02
CA VAL A 320 -2.86 -5.91 5.43
C VAL A 320 -4.32 -6.15 5.85
N THR A 321 -5.24 -5.27 5.45
CA THR A 321 -6.67 -5.45 5.70
C THR A 321 -7.27 -6.64 4.94
N ARG A 322 -6.82 -6.90 3.70
CA ARG A 322 -7.19 -8.11 2.94
C ARG A 322 -6.81 -9.37 3.71
N ASP A 323 -5.56 -9.47 4.16
CA ASP A 323 -5.09 -10.62 4.96
C ASP A 323 -5.89 -10.76 6.27
N THR A 324 -6.19 -9.64 6.95
CA THR A 324 -7.05 -9.64 8.15
C THR A 324 -8.44 -10.20 7.84
N VAL A 325 -9.08 -9.75 6.76
CA VAL A 325 -10.41 -10.24 6.35
C VAL A 325 -10.38 -11.74 6.05
N LEU A 326 -9.38 -12.21 5.30
CA LEU A 326 -9.23 -13.63 4.99
C LEU A 326 -9.12 -14.47 6.27
N LYS A 327 -8.30 -14.05 7.24
CA LYS A 327 -8.12 -14.76 8.51
C LYS A 327 -9.38 -14.76 9.38
N LEU A 328 -10.05 -13.61 9.49
CA LEU A 328 -11.31 -13.51 10.25
C LEU A 328 -12.43 -14.33 9.60
N ALA A 329 -12.58 -14.25 8.28
CA ALA A 329 -13.61 -14.97 7.53
C ALA A 329 -13.38 -16.49 7.57
N SER A 330 -12.12 -16.95 7.53
CA SER A 330 -11.79 -18.39 7.58
C SER A 330 -12.18 -19.04 8.90
N ASN A 331 -12.34 -18.24 9.95
CA ASN A 331 -12.79 -18.71 11.26
C ASN A 331 -14.32 -18.75 11.41
N ILE A 332 -15.09 -18.31 10.40
CA ILE A 332 -16.55 -18.32 10.44
C ILE A 332 -17.07 -19.69 9.99
N PRO A 333 -17.75 -20.46 10.87
CA PRO A 333 -18.30 -21.75 10.49
C PRO A 333 -19.29 -21.64 9.32
N GLY A 334 -19.12 -22.49 8.31
CA GLY A 334 -19.99 -22.55 7.13
C GLY A 334 -19.61 -21.59 5.99
N LEU A 335 -18.68 -20.65 6.20
CA LEU A 335 -18.20 -19.74 5.14
C LEU A 335 -16.97 -20.33 4.45
N LYS A 336 -17.06 -20.61 3.15
CA LYS A 336 -15.88 -20.93 2.33
C LYS A 336 -15.12 -19.65 2.03
N VAL A 337 -13.80 -19.64 2.19
CA VAL A 337 -12.94 -18.51 1.81
C VAL A 337 -12.05 -18.96 0.65
N SER A 338 -11.95 -18.15 -0.41
CA SER A 338 -11.20 -18.51 -1.61
C SER A 338 -10.39 -17.36 -2.17
N GLU A 339 -9.09 -17.61 -2.33
CA GLU A 339 -8.18 -16.77 -3.09
C GLU A 339 -7.92 -17.42 -4.44
N ARG A 340 -8.57 -16.92 -5.50
CA ARG A 340 -8.47 -17.51 -6.84
C ARG A 340 -8.54 -16.44 -7.92
N PRO A 341 -8.07 -16.74 -9.15
CA PRO A 341 -8.41 -15.92 -10.31
C PRO A 341 -9.93 -15.74 -10.38
N LEU A 342 -10.36 -14.50 -10.57
CA LEU A 342 -11.76 -14.12 -10.59
C LEU A 342 -12.02 -13.27 -11.82
N ASN A 343 -12.95 -13.70 -12.66
CA ASN A 343 -13.27 -13.00 -13.91
C ASN A 343 -14.57 -12.20 -13.73
N PHE A 344 -14.63 -11.01 -14.32
CA PHE A 344 -15.79 -10.13 -14.21
C PHE A 344 -17.11 -10.77 -14.72
N PRO A 345 -17.13 -11.54 -15.83
CA PRO A 345 -18.31 -12.28 -16.27
C PRO A 345 -18.87 -13.27 -15.23
N GLU A 346 -18.03 -13.80 -14.33
CA GLU A 346 -18.49 -14.66 -13.24
C GLU A 346 -19.40 -13.89 -12.28
N ILE A 347 -19.01 -12.64 -11.97
CA ILE A 347 -19.78 -11.73 -11.12
C ILE A 347 -21.06 -11.30 -11.82
N GLU A 348 -21.01 -11.00 -13.12
CA GLU A 348 -22.22 -10.68 -13.91
C GLU A 348 -23.22 -11.84 -13.87
N ALA A 349 -22.74 -13.07 -14.05
CA ALA A 349 -23.58 -14.26 -14.01
C ALA A 349 -24.14 -14.52 -12.60
N ALA A 350 -23.36 -14.30 -11.54
CA ALA A 350 -23.83 -14.41 -10.16
C ALA A 350 -24.93 -13.39 -9.84
N VAL A 351 -24.80 -12.16 -10.32
CA VAL A 351 -25.86 -11.14 -10.17
C VAL A 351 -27.12 -11.55 -10.91
N ALA A 352 -27.00 -12.04 -12.16
CA ALA A 352 -28.14 -12.48 -12.95
C ALA A 352 -28.92 -13.64 -12.30
N ARG A 353 -28.25 -14.48 -11.50
CA ARG A 353 -28.87 -15.57 -10.73
C ARG A 353 -29.36 -15.18 -9.34
N GLY A 354 -29.04 -13.99 -8.85
CA GLY A 354 -29.31 -13.59 -7.46
C GLY A 354 -28.37 -14.23 -6.42
N ASP A 355 -27.19 -14.67 -6.87
CA ASP A 355 -26.17 -15.34 -6.04
C ASP A 355 -25.18 -14.34 -5.42
N LEU A 356 -25.02 -13.13 -5.97
CA LEU A 356 -24.18 -12.09 -5.36
C LEU A 356 -24.89 -11.48 -4.13
N LEU A 357 -24.28 -11.61 -2.96
CA LEU A 357 -24.86 -11.17 -1.68
C LEU A 357 -24.30 -9.85 -1.19
N GLU A 358 -22.98 -9.70 -1.23
CA GLU A 358 -22.27 -8.49 -0.83
C GLU A 358 -21.02 -8.33 -1.70
N ALA A 359 -20.56 -7.09 -1.90
CA ALA A 359 -19.23 -6.80 -2.41
C ALA A 359 -18.63 -5.63 -1.63
N PHE A 360 -17.32 -5.69 -1.36
CA PHE A 360 -16.66 -4.64 -0.61
C PHE A 360 -15.16 -4.54 -0.89
N GLY A 361 -14.67 -3.31 -0.90
CA GLY A 361 -13.24 -2.99 -0.92
C GLY A 361 -12.62 -3.10 0.48
N THR A 362 -11.32 -3.37 0.55
CA THR A 362 -10.56 -3.39 1.81
C THR A 362 -9.25 -2.61 1.68
N GLY A 363 -8.90 -1.86 2.72
CA GLY A 363 -7.65 -1.10 2.77
C GLY A 363 -7.53 -0.21 4.00
N THR A 364 -6.32 0.22 4.37
CA THR A 364 -6.05 0.96 5.61
C THR A 364 -6.91 2.22 5.77
N ALA A 365 -7.18 2.94 4.68
CA ALA A 365 -7.90 4.23 4.71
C ALA A 365 -9.34 4.09 5.24
N CYS A 366 -10.11 3.17 4.67
CA CYS A 366 -11.54 2.97 4.97
C CYS A 366 -11.84 1.68 5.76
N MET A 367 -10.85 0.81 5.98
CA MET A 367 -10.98 -0.56 6.50
C MET A 367 -11.80 -1.46 5.57
N ILE A 368 -13.13 -1.32 5.60
CA ILE A 368 -14.09 -2.03 4.76
C ILE A 368 -14.95 -0.99 4.04
N GLN A 369 -15.04 -1.10 2.72
CA GLN A 369 -15.81 -0.20 1.87
C GLN A 369 -16.90 -0.97 1.12
N PRO A 370 -18.16 -0.94 1.56
CA PRO A 370 -19.24 -1.58 0.85
C PRO A 370 -19.42 -1.02 -0.56
N VAL A 371 -19.87 -1.87 -1.48
CA VAL A 371 -20.17 -1.53 -2.87
C VAL A 371 -21.66 -1.73 -3.10
N GLU A 372 -22.35 -0.71 -3.59
CA GLU A 372 -23.78 -0.80 -3.99
C GLU A 372 -23.97 -1.02 -5.49
N GLY A 373 -22.92 -0.83 -6.29
CA GLY A 373 -23.02 -1.09 -7.71
C GLY A 373 -21.72 -0.93 -8.49
N MET A 374 -21.71 -1.53 -9.67
CA MET A 374 -20.62 -1.50 -10.63
C MET A 374 -21.16 -0.99 -11.97
N LEU A 375 -20.77 0.23 -12.35
CA LEU A 375 -21.20 0.89 -13.57
C LEU A 375 -20.29 0.49 -14.73
N LYS A 376 -20.87 -0.14 -15.75
CA LYS A 376 -20.17 -0.50 -16.98
C LYS A 376 -20.06 0.70 -17.92
N GLU A 377 -19.12 0.60 -18.85
CA GLU A 377 -18.86 1.63 -19.86
C GLU A 377 -20.10 1.99 -20.71
N ASN A 378 -20.93 1.00 -21.04
CA ASN A 378 -22.18 1.18 -21.80
C ASN A 378 -23.33 1.82 -20.99
N GLY A 379 -23.07 2.27 -19.75
CA GLY A 379 -24.04 2.88 -18.86
C GLY A 379 -24.89 1.88 -18.05
N GLN A 380 -24.72 0.57 -18.26
CA GLN A 380 -25.41 -0.45 -17.48
C GLN A 380 -24.86 -0.48 -16.05
N LEU A 381 -25.73 -0.25 -15.06
CA LEU A 381 -25.41 -0.42 -13.65
C LEU A 381 -25.71 -1.86 -13.22
N ILE A 382 -24.69 -2.55 -12.72
CA ILE A 382 -24.86 -3.81 -12.00
C ILE A 382 -25.07 -3.47 -10.53
N SER A 383 -26.29 -3.67 -10.02
CA SER A 383 -26.59 -3.46 -8.61
C SER A 383 -26.02 -4.57 -7.74
N VAL A 384 -25.42 -4.19 -6.61
CA VAL A 384 -24.94 -5.11 -5.57
C VAL A 384 -25.87 -4.95 -4.36
N PRO A 385 -26.48 -6.03 -3.85
CA PRO A 385 -27.29 -5.93 -2.64
C PRO A 385 -26.46 -5.43 -1.46
N PHE A 386 -26.98 -4.45 -0.72
CA PHE A 386 -26.38 -3.99 0.52
C PHE A 386 -27.47 -3.55 1.49
N ASN A 387 -27.53 -4.20 2.66
CA ASN A 387 -28.46 -3.83 3.72
C ASN A 387 -27.73 -2.98 4.77
N LEU A 388 -27.89 -1.65 4.66
CA LEU A 388 -27.27 -0.69 5.57
C LEU A 388 -27.77 -0.83 7.01
N GLU A 389 -29.06 -1.12 7.21
CA GLU A 389 -29.63 -1.30 8.55
C GLU A 389 -29.00 -2.51 9.24
N ALA A 390 -28.91 -3.63 8.54
CA ALA A 390 -28.26 -4.85 9.02
C ALA A 390 -26.76 -4.63 9.31
N ALA A 391 -26.06 -3.89 8.45
CA ALA A 391 -24.67 -3.54 8.71
C ALA A 391 -24.51 -2.69 9.99
N ASN A 392 -25.40 -1.71 10.18
CA ASN A 392 -25.40 -0.85 11.37
C ASN A 392 -25.72 -1.61 12.66
N GLN A 393 -26.59 -2.64 12.59
CA GLN A 393 -26.86 -3.52 13.73
C GLN A 393 -25.62 -4.28 14.22
N TRP A 394 -24.63 -4.53 13.35
CA TRP A 394 -23.34 -5.08 13.75
C TRP A 394 -22.40 -4.00 14.28
N ILE A 395 -22.32 -2.85 13.61
CA ILE A 395 -21.40 -1.76 13.99
C ILE A 395 -21.70 -1.23 15.40
N SER A 396 -22.96 -1.25 15.83
CA SER A 396 -23.35 -0.81 17.17
C SER A 396 -23.02 -1.82 18.29
N ARG A 397 -22.58 -3.03 17.96
CA ARG A 397 -22.19 -4.08 18.94
C ARG A 397 -20.73 -3.91 19.37
N HIS A 398 -20.29 -4.70 20.34
CA HIS A 398 -18.88 -4.82 20.76
C HIS A 398 -18.60 -6.29 21.09
N ASP A 399 -17.36 -6.75 20.92
CA ASP A 399 -16.92 -8.16 21.11
C ASP A 399 -17.76 -9.14 20.28
N CYS A 400 -17.84 -8.86 18.97
CA CYS A 400 -18.65 -9.65 18.05
C CYS A 400 -18.03 -11.04 17.83
N LYS A 401 -18.55 -12.05 18.53
CA LYS A 401 -18.31 -13.47 18.22
C LYS A 401 -19.49 -14.03 17.45
N THR A 402 -19.21 -14.80 16.40
CA THR A 402 -20.24 -15.50 15.64
C THR A 402 -19.95 -17.00 15.61
N ARG A 403 -21.01 -17.81 15.63
CA ARG A 403 -20.95 -19.28 15.45
C ARG A 403 -21.54 -19.75 14.12
N GLU A 404 -22.06 -18.81 13.34
CA GLU A 404 -22.68 -19.00 12.05
C GLU A 404 -22.29 -17.83 11.12
N ILE A 405 -22.66 -17.92 9.84
CA ILE A 405 -22.43 -16.83 8.91
C ILE A 405 -23.24 -15.59 9.35
N PRO A 406 -22.60 -14.42 9.57
CA PRO A 406 -23.32 -13.20 9.92
C PRO A 406 -24.37 -12.84 8.86
N PHE A 407 -25.53 -12.34 9.30
CA PHE A 407 -26.56 -11.83 8.40
C PHE A 407 -26.14 -10.60 7.59
N ASN A 408 -25.02 -9.96 7.97
CA ASN A 408 -24.31 -8.97 7.17
C ASN A 408 -22.81 -9.06 7.46
N LEU A 409 -22.02 -9.48 6.48
CA LEU A 409 -20.60 -9.76 6.64
C LEU A 409 -19.77 -8.47 6.72
N CYS A 410 -20.11 -7.45 5.91
CA CYS A 410 -19.45 -6.14 5.96
C CYS A 410 -19.50 -5.52 7.37
N GLY A 411 -20.69 -5.46 7.98
CA GLY A 411 -20.90 -4.90 9.31
C GLY A 411 -20.14 -5.68 10.39
N TYR A 412 -20.21 -7.02 10.35
CA TYR A 412 -19.45 -7.89 11.26
C TYR A 412 -17.95 -7.64 11.16
N LEU A 413 -17.37 -7.70 9.95
CA LEU A 413 -15.93 -7.50 9.74
C LEU A 413 -15.48 -6.10 10.18
N THR A 414 -16.28 -5.07 9.84
CA THR A 414 -16.00 -3.68 10.25
C THR A 414 -15.92 -3.58 11.76
N ARG A 415 -16.89 -4.15 12.49
CA ARG A 415 -16.93 -4.10 13.94
C ARG A 415 -15.80 -4.89 14.58
N THR A 416 -15.58 -6.13 14.15
CA THR A 416 -14.52 -7.00 14.69
C THR A 416 -13.13 -6.38 14.51
N ILE A 417 -12.87 -5.74 13.37
CA ILE A 417 -11.60 -5.04 13.14
C ILE A 417 -11.50 -3.78 14.03
N SER A 418 -12.59 -3.01 14.17
CA SER A 418 -12.63 -1.84 15.08
C SER A 418 -12.37 -2.24 16.53
N ASP A 419 -12.98 -3.34 17.00
CA ASP A 419 -12.77 -3.86 18.35
C ASP A 419 -11.30 -4.15 18.64
N ILE A 420 -10.56 -4.65 17.66
CA ILE A 420 -9.12 -4.89 17.77
C ILE A 420 -8.35 -3.57 17.76
N HIS A 421 -8.67 -2.65 16.85
CA HIS A 421 -8.01 -1.35 16.73
C HIS A 421 -8.04 -0.54 18.03
N TYR A 422 -9.22 -0.45 18.66
CA TYR A 422 -9.44 0.34 19.88
C TYR A 422 -9.28 -0.49 21.17
N GLY A 423 -8.78 -1.72 21.08
CA GLY A 423 -8.48 -2.55 22.24
C GLY A 423 -9.69 -3.02 23.04
N HIS A 424 -10.89 -3.03 22.44
CA HIS A 424 -12.07 -3.65 23.03
C HIS A 424 -11.92 -5.17 23.10
N VAL A 425 -11.21 -5.75 22.14
CA VAL A 425 -10.84 -7.17 22.10
C VAL A 425 -9.32 -7.29 22.06
N SER A 426 -8.77 -8.12 22.93
CA SER A 426 -7.34 -8.43 22.92
C SER A 426 -6.97 -9.22 21.68
N SER A 427 -5.89 -8.83 21.02
CA SER A 427 -5.39 -9.51 19.82
C SER A 427 -3.91 -9.21 19.63
N GLU A 428 -3.14 -10.21 19.21
CA GLU A 428 -1.75 -10.06 18.76
C GLU A 428 -1.60 -9.06 17.59
N TRP A 429 -2.68 -8.76 16.87
CA TRP A 429 -2.68 -7.79 15.79
C TRP A 429 -2.67 -6.34 16.26
N SER A 430 -3.00 -6.07 17.52
CA SER A 430 -2.97 -4.74 18.13
C SER A 430 -1.72 -4.60 19.02
N VAL A 431 -0.67 -3.99 18.50
CA VAL A 431 0.59 -3.77 19.24
C VAL A 431 0.52 -2.46 20.00
N VAL A 432 0.69 -2.49 21.32
CA VAL A 432 0.74 -1.28 22.16
C VAL A 432 2.10 -0.59 21.98
N VAL A 433 2.11 0.74 21.86
CA VAL A 433 3.32 1.53 21.58
C VAL A 433 4.19 1.75 22.83
N ASN A 434 3.57 1.85 24.02
CA ASN A 434 4.17 2.15 25.34
C ASN A 434 5.13 3.36 25.39
#